data_AF-A0A1G2BW12-F1
#
_entry.id   AF-A0A1G2BW12-F1
#
_cell.length_a   1.000
_cell.length_b   1.000
_cell.length_c   1.000
_cell.angle_alpha   90.00
_cell.angle_beta   90.00
_cell.angle_gamma   90.00
#
_symmetry.space_group_name_H-M   'P 1'
#
loop_
_entity.id
_entity.type
_entity.pdbx_description
1 polymer ?
#
loop_
_entity_poly.entity_id
_entity_poly.type
_entity_poly.pdbx_seq_one_letter_code
_entity_poly.pdbx_strand_id
1 'polypeptide(L)'
;MRNPEILLDIEQTREKKSKKEILNLSPEALVQYLSDLEERGKLENFLQQAVEDDSLLAELSYWEKWLKKDQQAILDKIIKNKRENYPGNSESLPLELEKKFTEKELKLIFSNLRAIQLTFGCSKGCPFCGFDAIKGVRESIPYPQLANLFEKYGSEISKGEPMLYWASEPSDYESKDGLEDRTYKDVHQLAIRHSGYDPSITSSNTSDKDWMNFMASSTSEFSVDRRLSVFGMREDALDALKTRLQETKHMIRGLGNLSSSVRPHGEQFSHIKGMGESLLGQKESDDILKAGIACTEGTLLTPRGLYSTLVMPITKENPQGLIITPLERISDEAVKKGDNIQEVMCRSVIEGRYYFKGGGVKKGDKFQKYTGSFPKSIIVNTSGTRYKVSIDQEGMIVESEELDESDKTIMKLY
;
A
#
# COMPACT_ATOMS: atom_id res chain seq x y z
N MET A 1 40.47 37.87 -17.67
CA MET A 1 40.43 36.58 -16.94
C MET A 1 39.15 36.58 -16.12
N ARG A 2 38.21 35.67 -16.40
CA ARG A 2 36.95 35.57 -15.64
C ARG A 2 37.26 34.86 -14.31
N ASN A 3 36.74 35.40 -13.22
CA ASN A 3 37.03 34.95 -11.86
C ASN A 3 36.55 33.49 -11.65
N PRO A 4 37.43 32.51 -11.33
CA PRO A 4 37.06 31.11 -11.15
C PRO A 4 36.03 30.88 -10.03
N GLU A 5 35.99 31.77 -9.04
CA GLU A 5 35.05 31.68 -7.91
C GLU A 5 33.59 31.92 -8.33
N ILE A 6 33.34 32.68 -9.39
CA ILE A 6 31.98 32.93 -9.89
C ILE A 6 31.44 31.70 -10.66
N LEU A 7 32.30 30.85 -11.21
CA LEU A 7 31.88 29.61 -11.89
C LEU A 7 31.54 28.49 -10.90
N LEU A 8 32.19 28.45 -9.73
CA LEU A 8 31.89 27.50 -8.65
C LEU A 8 30.52 27.76 -8.00
N ASP A 9 30.09 29.02 -7.90
CA ASP A 9 28.75 29.39 -7.41
C ASP A 9 27.64 29.15 -8.45
N ILE A 10 27.97 29.23 -9.74
CA ILE A 10 27.02 28.96 -10.84
C ILE A 10 26.81 27.44 -11.04
N GLU A 11 27.80 26.60 -10.74
CA GLU A 11 27.61 25.13 -10.74
C GLU A 11 26.88 24.61 -9.49
N GLN A 12 26.92 25.35 -8.37
CA GLN A 12 26.14 25.03 -7.17
C GLN A 12 24.63 25.28 -7.34
N THR A 13 24.23 26.02 -8.38
CA THR A 13 22.85 26.46 -8.64
C THR A 13 22.14 25.70 -9.76
N ARG A 14 22.63 24.53 -10.20
CA ARG A 14 21.72 23.51 -10.79
C ARG A 14 20.85 22.95 -9.67
N GLU A 15 19.76 23.68 -9.44
CA GLU A 15 18.85 23.71 -8.30
C GLU A 15 18.60 22.33 -7.68
N LYS A 16 18.83 22.26 -6.37
CA LYS A 16 18.26 21.21 -5.52
C LYS A 16 16.74 21.28 -5.73
N LYS A 17 16.16 20.22 -6.30
CA LYS A 17 14.70 20.12 -6.44
C LYS A 17 14.06 20.36 -5.06
N SER A 18 13.02 21.18 -5.04
CA SER A 18 12.20 21.36 -3.85
C SER A 18 11.54 20.03 -3.46
N LYS A 19 11.13 19.90 -2.20
CA LYS A 19 10.36 18.74 -1.73
C LYS A 19 9.17 18.45 -2.64
N LYS A 20 8.39 19.49 -2.98
CA LYS A 20 7.21 19.40 -3.85
C LYS A 20 7.56 18.83 -5.22
N GLU A 21 8.68 19.25 -5.81
CA GLU A 21 9.11 18.71 -7.10
C GLU A 21 9.54 17.25 -7.01
N ILE A 22 10.16 16.83 -5.90
CA ILE A 22 10.61 15.44 -5.70
C ILE A 22 9.40 14.50 -5.57
N LEU A 23 8.39 14.89 -4.79
CA LEU A 23 7.17 14.10 -4.58
C LEU A 23 6.31 13.92 -5.85
N ASN A 24 6.54 14.75 -6.87
CA ASN A 24 5.84 14.66 -8.15
C ASN A 24 6.69 14.00 -9.26
N LEU A 25 7.87 13.46 -8.93
CA LEU A 25 8.68 12.73 -9.92
C LEU A 25 8.04 11.37 -10.22
N SER A 26 8.02 11.00 -11.50
CA SER A 26 7.81 9.60 -11.87
C SER A 26 8.93 8.71 -11.31
N PRO A 27 8.73 7.39 -11.18
CA PRO A 27 9.76 6.49 -10.67
C PRO A 27 11.06 6.56 -11.48
N GLU A 28 10.96 6.61 -12.82
CA GLU A 28 12.14 6.76 -13.70
C GLU A 28 12.86 8.10 -13.46
N ALA A 29 12.11 9.19 -13.29
CA ALA A 29 12.69 10.52 -13.04
C ALA A 29 13.33 10.62 -11.64
N LEU A 30 12.76 9.94 -10.63
CA LEU A 30 13.33 9.84 -9.29
C LEU A 30 14.68 9.10 -9.33
N VAL A 31 14.74 7.97 -10.02
CA VAL A 31 15.99 7.19 -10.19
C VAL A 31 17.07 8.02 -10.89
N GLN A 32 16.70 8.78 -11.94
CA GLN A 32 17.62 9.66 -12.63
C GLN A 32 18.11 10.78 -11.70
N TYR A 33 17.21 11.41 -10.95
CA TYR A 33 17.57 12.46 -10.00
C TYR A 33 18.56 11.97 -8.92
N LEU A 34 18.33 10.77 -8.36
CA LEU A 34 19.27 10.17 -7.41
C LEU A 34 20.60 9.79 -8.06
N SER A 35 20.59 9.36 -9.32
CA SER A 35 21.82 9.08 -10.08
C SER A 35 22.64 10.36 -10.31
N ASP A 36 22.00 11.46 -10.68
CA ASP A 36 22.68 12.75 -10.83
C ASP A 36 23.25 13.24 -9.49
N LEU A 37 22.58 12.97 -8.37
CA LEU A 37 23.12 13.26 -7.04
C LEU A 37 24.32 12.38 -6.68
N GLU A 38 24.30 11.11 -7.08
CA GLU A 38 25.38 10.15 -6.88
C GLU A 38 26.64 10.57 -7.65
N GLU A 39 26.51 10.91 -8.93
CA GLU A 39 27.61 11.40 -9.78
C GLU A 39 28.25 12.68 -9.23
N ARG A 40 27.47 13.50 -8.52
CA ARG A 40 27.93 14.73 -7.85
C ARG A 40 28.45 14.50 -6.42
N GLY A 41 28.46 13.26 -5.92
CA GLY A 41 28.87 12.93 -4.55
C GLY A 41 27.94 13.50 -3.46
N LYS A 42 26.68 13.80 -3.80
CA LYS A 42 25.68 14.44 -2.91
C LYS A 42 24.58 13.48 -2.46
N LEU A 43 24.52 12.25 -2.98
CA LEU A 43 23.44 11.30 -2.72
C LEU A 43 23.28 10.96 -1.24
N GLU A 44 24.35 10.55 -0.55
CA GLU A 44 24.26 10.11 0.86
C GLU A 44 23.76 11.24 1.77
N ASN A 45 24.28 12.46 1.62
CA ASN A 45 23.82 13.63 2.37
C ASN A 45 22.35 13.97 2.05
N PHE A 46 21.95 13.89 0.77
CA PHE A 46 20.55 14.08 0.40
C PHE A 46 19.64 13.04 1.08
N LEU A 47 20.01 11.76 1.02
CA LEU A 47 19.21 10.69 1.62
C LEU A 47 19.15 10.83 3.15
N GLN A 48 20.25 11.21 3.81
CA GLN A 48 20.26 11.51 5.24
C GLN A 48 19.28 12.63 5.61
N GLN A 49 19.18 13.68 4.79
CA GLN A 49 18.19 14.74 4.99
C GLN A 49 16.77 14.27 4.66
N ALA A 50 16.61 13.46 3.60
CA ALA A 50 15.32 12.99 3.14
C ALA A 50 14.66 12.04 4.14
N VAL A 51 15.42 11.20 4.84
CA VAL A 51 14.85 10.31 5.87
C VAL A 51 14.36 11.06 7.12
N GLU A 52 14.74 12.33 7.30
CA GLU A 52 14.21 13.19 8.37
C GLU A 52 12.87 13.84 8.02
N ASP A 53 12.47 13.83 6.74
CA ASP A 53 11.13 14.22 6.32
C ASP A 53 10.30 12.96 6.03
N ASP A 54 9.27 12.71 6.85
CA ASP A 54 8.41 11.52 6.73
C ASP A 54 7.82 11.34 5.33
N SER A 55 7.58 12.44 4.60
CA SER A 55 6.94 12.39 3.29
C SER A 55 7.96 12.00 2.23
N LEU A 56 9.19 12.52 2.30
CA LEU A 56 10.28 12.12 1.42
C LEU A 56 10.70 10.67 1.70
N LEU A 57 10.78 10.25 2.96
CA LEU A 57 11.03 8.86 3.32
C LEU A 57 9.95 7.94 2.75
N ALA A 58 8.68 8.31 2.90
CA ALA A 58 7.55 7.56 2.37
C ALA A 58 7.64 7.42 0.84
N GLU A 59 7.87 8.51 0.12
CA GLU A 59 7.98 8.50 -1.34
C GLU A 59 9.16 7.64 -1.84
N LEU A 60 10.35 7.83 -1.25
CA LEU A 60 11.55 7.05 -1.59
C LEU A 60 11.35 5.55 -1.30
N SER A 61 10.66 5.24 -0.21
CA SER A 61 10.38 3.86 0.18
C SER A 61 9.39 3.23 -0.80
N TYR A 62 8.33 3.93 -1.17
CA TYR A 62 7.33 3.36 -2.08
C TYR A 62 7.94 2.94 -3.42
N TRP A 63 8.84 3.76 -3.97
CA TRP A 63 9.51 3.49 -5.23
C TRP A 63 10.83 2.73 -5.10
N GLU A 64 11.14 2.16 -3.94
CA GLU A 64 12.46 1.61 -3.66
C GLU A 64 12.89 0.50 -4.63
N LYS A 65 11.97 -0.36 -5.08
CA LYS A 65 12.26 -1.43 -6.06
C LYS A 65 12.80 -0.88 -7.39
N TRP A 66 12.48 0.36 -7.74
CA TRP A 66 12.92 1.02 -8.98
C TRP A 66 14.33 1.61 -8.85
N LEU A 67 14.79 1.86 -7.64
CA LEU A 67 16.13 2.41 -7.37
C LEU A 67 17.22 1.44 -7.83
N LYS A 68 18.38 2.00 -8.18
CA LYS A 68 19.58 1.16 -8.44
C LYS A 68 20.00 0.46 -7.15
N LYS A 69 20.65 -0.71 -7.27
CA LYS A 69 21.07 -1.51 -6.10
C LYS A 69 21.91 -0.72 -5.08
N ASP A 70 22.82 0.13 -5.56
CA ASP A 70 23.67 0.94 -4.68
C ASP A 70 22.87 2.04 -3.97
N GLN A 71 21.90 2.65 -4.66
CA GLN A 71 20.96 3.61 -4.07
C GLN A 71 20.09 2.96 -2.99
N GLN A 72 19.57 1.74 -3.25
CA GLN A 72 18.83 0.95 -2.27
C GLN A 72 19.70 0.65 -1.05
N ALA A 73 20.94 0.19 -1.26
CA ALA A 73 21.84 -0.15 -0.16
C ALA A 73 22.17 1.05 0.74
N ILE A 74 22.35 2.24 0.16
CA ILE A 74 22.57 3.47 0.93
C ILE A 74 21.31 3.85 1.72
N LEU A 75 20.13 3.80 1.09
CA LEU A 75 18.86 4.11 1.75
C LEU A 75 18.58 3.14 2.91
N ASP A 76 18.70 1.83 2.69
CA ASP A 76 18.52 0.80 3.71
C ASP A 76 19.47 1.00 4.91
N LYS A 77 20.74 1.32 4.64
CA LYS A 77 21.72 1.61 5.69
C LYS A 77 21.31 2.83 6.53
N ILE A 78 20.87 3.92 5.89
CA ILE A 78 20.46 5.14 6.59
C ILE A 78 19.22 4.88 7.45
N ILE A 79 18.21 4.21 6.90
CA ILE A 79 16.96 3.92 7.62
C ILE A 79 17.24 3.01 8.83
N LYS A 80 18.04 1.95 8.64
CA LYS A 80 18.43 1.06 9.73
C LYS A 80 19.12 1.80 10.87
N ASN A 81 20.08 2.67 10.55
CA ASN A 81 20.78 3.47 11.55
C ASN A 81 19.82 4.40 12.32
N LYS A 82 18.87 5.04 11.64
CA LYS A 82 17.87 5.90 12.29
C LYS A 82 17.01 5.11 13.28
N ARG A 83 16.55 3.92 12.89
CA ARG A 83 15.73 3.06 13.76
C ARG A 83 16.48 2.57 14.99
N GLU A 84 17.75 2.20 14.85
CA GLU A 84 18.59 1.75 15.99
C GLU A 84 18.81 2.88 17.01
N ASN A 85 18.92 4.13 16.55
CA ASN A 85 19.12 5.29 17.42
C ASN A 85 17.82 5.80 18.06
N TYR A 86 16.67 5.54 17.42
CA TYR A 86 15.35 6.00 17.85
C TYR A 86 14.33 4.85 17.79
N PRO A 87 14.44 3.84 18.68
CA PRO A 87 13.45 2.79 18.78
C PRO A 87 12.13 3.44 19.20
N GLY A 88 11.14 3.44 18.30
CA GLY A 88 9.87 4.13 18.50
C GLY A 88 9.20 3.78 19.84
N ASN A 89 8.39 4.71 20.35
CA ASN A 89 7.68 4.51 21.61
C ASN A 89 6.65 3.38 21.48
N SER A 90 6.67 2.38 22.37
CA SER A 90 5.69 1.30 22.37
C SER A 90 4.27 1.76 22.70
N GLU A 91 4.11 2.91 23.35
CA GLU A 91 2.80 3.50 23.70
C GLU A 91 2.22 4.42 22.60
N SER A 92 2.99 4.71 21.54
CA SER A 92 2.51 5.55 20.43
C SER A 92 1.62 4.79 19.45
N LEU A 93 0.98 5.51 18.54
CA LEU A 93 0.49 4.92 17.29
C LEU A 93 1.67 4.61 16.37
N PRO A 94 1.47 3.79 15.32
CA PRO A 94 2.46 3.63 14.26
C PRO A 94 2.86 4.99 13.70
N LEU A 95 4.15 5.20 13.42
CA LEU A 95 4.70 6.47 12.93
C LEU A 95 4.44 7.69 13.85
N GLU A 96 4.09 7.47 15.12
CA GLU A 96 3.71 8.52 16.06
C GLU A 96 2.63 9.47 15.51
N LEU A 97 1.67 8.92 14.75
CA LEU A 97 0.65 9.71 14.04
C LEU A 97 -0.11 10.68 14.95
N GLU A 98 -0.25 10.38 16.25
CA GLU A 98 -0.88 11.25 17.23
C GLU A 98 -0.13 12.56 17.49
N LYS A 99 1.16 12.65 17.14
CA LYS A 99 1.93 13.90 17.21
C LYS A 99 1.71 14.77 15.97
N LYS A 100 1.27 14.18 14.86
CA LYS A 100 1.14 14.83 13.55
C LYS A 100 -0.30 15.24 13.22
N PHE A 101 -1.27 14.46 13.68
CA PHE A 101 -2.68 14.65 13.37
C PHE A 101 -3.50 14.78 14.65
N THR A 102 -4.51 15.63 14.62
CA THR A 102 -5.50 15.77 15.68
C THR A 102 -6.38 14.53 15.78
N GLU A 103 -7.06 14.34 16.92
CA GLU A 103 -7.99 13.22 17.12
C GLU A 103 -9.08 13.14 16.03
N LYS A 104 -9.62 14.29 15.58
CA LYS A 104 -10.62 14.34 14.50
C LYS A 104 -10.05 13.83 13.18
N GLU A 105 -8.82 14.24 12.86
CA GLU A 105 -8.11 13.84 11.66
C GLU A 105 -7.74 12.36 11.69
N LEU A 106 -7.25 11.85 12.81
CA LEU A 106 -6.97 10.42 13.00
C LEU A 106 -8.22 9.57 12.78
N LYS A 107 -9.37 9.99 13.31
CA LYS A 107 -10.64 9.31 13.06
C LYS A 107 -11.04 9.32 11.60
N LEU A 108 -10.80 10.42 10.89
CA LEU A 108 -11.05 10.52 9.45
C LEU A 108 -10.13 9.59 8.65
N ILE A 109 -8.83 9.59 8.96
CA ILE A 109 -7.80 8.72 8.37
C ILE A 109 -8.19 7.25 8.56
N PHE A 110 -8.43 6.83 9.81
CA PHE A 110 -8.70 5.43 10.14
C PHE A 110 -10.07 4.95 9.66
N SER A 111 -11.05 5.85 9.53
CA SER A 111 -12.33 5.52 8.88
C SER A 111 -12.20 5.25 7.37
N ASN A 112 -11.09 5.66 6.74
CA ASN A 112 -10.82 5.48 5.31
C ASN A 112 -9.61 4.56 5.03
N LEU A 113 -9.10 3.90 6.06
CA LEU A 113 -7.99 2.96 5.96
C LEU A 113 -8.42 1.72 5.19
N ARG A 114 -7.74 1.41 4.08
CA ARG A 114 -8.02 0.22 3.25
C ARG A 114 -6.94 -0.85 3.30
N ALA A 115 -5.75 -0.48 3.73
CA ALA A 115 -4.68 -1.43 3.96
C ALA A 115 -3.76 -0.97 5.10
N ILE A 116 -3.29 -1.94 5.87
CA ILE A 116 -2.20 -1.81 6.84
C ILE A 116 -1.12 -2.80 6.41
N GLN A 117 -0.08 -2.29 5.77
CA GLN A 117 1.09 -3.07 5.43
C GLN A 117 1.94 -3.25 6.70
N LEU A 118 1.85 -4.44 7.30
CA LEU A 118 2.52 -4.71 8.58
C LEU A 118 4.05 -4.79 8.45
N THR A 119 4.56 -5.19 7.27
CA THR A 119 5.98 -5.33 6.97
C THR A 119 6.37 -4.55 5.72
N PHE A 120 7.56 -3.95 5.73
CA PHE A 120 8.15 -3.34 4.56
C PHE A 120 9.04 -4.37 3.85
N GLY A 121 8.73 -4.65 2.59
CA GLY A 121 9.32 -5.73 1.81
C GLY A 121 8.60 -7.07 1.93
N CYS A 122 9.01 -8.02 1.09
CA CYS A 122 8.38 -9.33 0.93
C CYS A 122 9.44 -10.41 0.73
N SER A 123 9.42 -11.45 1.57
CA SER A 123 10.35 -12.59 1.53
C SER A 123 10.37 -13.31 0.18
N LYS A 124 9.26 -13.24 -0.55
CA LYS A 124 9.06 -13.93 -1.84
C LYS A 124 9.75 -13.20 -2.99
N GLY A 125 9.66 -11.87 -3.00
CA GLY A 125 10.32 -11.01 -3.99
C GLY A 125 10.07 -11.43 -5.44
N CYS A 126 8.82 -11.74 -5.79
CA CYS A 126 8.46 -12.21 -7.12
C CYS A 126 8.82 -11.17 -8.19
N PRO A 127 9.48 -11.55 -9.30
CA PRO A 127 9.85 -10.60 -10.35
C PRO A 127 8.62 -9.94 -10.99
N PHE A 128 7.49 -10.67 -11.03
CA PHE A 128 6.19 -10.24 -11.54
C PHE A 128 5.27 -9.61 -10.46
N CYS A 129 5.81 -9.16 -9.32
CA CYS A 129 4.97 -8.56 -8.29
C CYS A 129 4.38 -7.22 -8.75
N GLY A 130 3.06 -7.16 -8.92
CA GLY A 130 2.37 -5.96 -9.40
C GLY A 130 2.30 -4.77 -8.43
N PHE A 131 2.54 -5.03 -7.16
CA PHE A 131 2.71 -3.99 -6.14
C PHE A 131 4.17 -3.58 -5.97
N ASP A 132 5.07 -4.08 -6.83
CA ASP A 132 6.52 -3.83 -6.77
C ASP A 132 7.15 -3.97 -5.37
N ALA A 133 6.73 -5.00 -4.63
CA ALA A 133 7.31 -5.31 -3.33
C ALA A 133 8.83 -5.52 -3.44
N ILE A 134 9.59 -4.85 -2.57
CA ILE A 134 11.03 -5.06 -2.45
C ILE A 134 11.33 -6.46 -1.87
N LYS A 135 12.35 -7.14 -2.40
CA LYS A 135 12.71 -8.48 -1.96
C LYS A 135 13.35 -8.48 -0.57
N GLY A 136 12.82 -9.34 0.30
CA GLY A 136 13.24 -9.54 1.68
C GLY A 136 12.57 -8.54 2.62
N VAL A 137 12.23 -9.02 3.82
CA VAL A 137 11.67 -8.18 4.89
C VAL A 137 12.74 -7.23 5.39
N ARG A 138 12.40 -5.95 5.51
CA ARG A 138 13.30 -4.90 6.01
C ARG A 138 12.86 -4.42 7.39
N GLU A 139 11.57 -4.15 7.52
CA GLU A 139 10.98 -3.55 8.72
C GLU A 139 9.58 -4.07 8.98
N SER A 140 9.12 -3.89 10.21
CA SER A 140 7.77 -4.24 10.66
C SER A 140 7.25 -3.13 11.58
N ILE A 141 5.93 -2.89 11.54
CA ILE A 141 5.28 -2.04 12.54
C ILE A 141 5.31 -2.80 13.88
N PRO A 142 5.88 -2.23 14.96
CA PRO A 142 5.88 -2.86 16.27
C PRO A 142 4.48 -3.29 16.73
N TYR A 143 4.37 -4.50 17.27
CA TYR A 143 3.09 -5.03 17.74
C TYR A 143 2.39 -4.12 18.78
N PRO A 144 3.09 -3.54 19.78
CA PRO A 144 2.44 -2.63 20.73
C PRO A 144 1.76 -1.43 20.07
N GLN A 145 2.35 -0.87 19.01
CA GLN A 145 1.76 0.24 18.27
C GLN A 145 0.50 -0.18 17.51
N LEU A 146 0.49 -1.39 16.95
CA LEU A 146 -0.72 -1.96 16.32
C LEU A 146 -1.81 -2.21 17.37
N ALA A 147 -1.46 -2.74 18.54
CA ALA A 147 -2.40 -2.91 19.65
C ALA A 147 -3.06 -1.59 20.03
N ASN A 148 -2.27 -0.53 20.25
CA ASN A 148 -2.80 0.81 20.55
C ASN A 148 -3.73 1.35 19.44
N LEU A 149 -3.33 1.16 18.17
CA LEU A 149 -4.14 1.57 17.02
C LEU A 149 -5.51 0.88 17.01
N PHE A 150 -5.54 -0.45 17.15
CA PHE A 150 -6.79 -1.21 17.14
C PHE A 150 -7.64 -0.96 18.39
N GLU A 151 -7.03 -0.89 19.57
CA GLU A 151 -7.74 -0.62 20.83
C GLU A 151 -8.40 0.76 20.82
N LYS A 152 -7.69 1.79 20.35
CA LYS A 152 -8.18 3.17 20.37
C LYS A 152 -9.13 3.50 19.23
N TYR A 153 -8.87 2.99 18.02
CA TYR A 153 -9.59 3.38 16.79
C TYR A 153 -10.30 2.22 16.09
N GLY A 154 -10.50 1.09 16.76
CA GLY A 154 -11.13 -0.08 16.15
C GLY A 154 -12.51 0.20 15.55
N SER A 155 -13.28 1.13 16.15
CA SER A 155 -14.60 1.55 15.65
C SER A 155 -14.55 2.34 14.33
N GLU A 156 -13.44 3.03 14.07
CA GLU A 156 -13.19 3.75 12.83
C GLU A 156 -12.63 2.79 11.78
N ILE A 157 -11.65 1.97 12.17
CA ILE A 157 -11.02 0.96 11.31
C ILE A 157 -12.07 -0.02 10.74
N SER A 158 -13.09 -0.36 11.52
CA SER A 158 -14.19 -1.24 11.09
C SER A 158 -14.98 -0.72 9.89
N LYS A 159 -14.96 0.60 9.62
CA LYS A 159 -15.61 1.18 8.43
C LYS A 159 -14.80 0.92 7.15
N GLY A 160 -13.49 0.82 7.31
CA GLY A 160 -12.53 0.56 6.25
C GLY A 160 -12.32 -0.92 5.97
N GLU A 161 -12.46 -1.76 7.00
CA GLU A 161 -12.13 -3.19 7.00
C GLU A 161 -10.80 -3.47 6.28
N PRO A 162 -9.70 -2.80 6.67
CA PRO A 162 -8.47 -2.83 5.90
C PRO A 162 -7.87 -4.24 5.84
N MET A 163 -7.30 -4.59 4.70
CA MET A 163 -6.43 -5.76 4.61
C MET A 163 -5.13 -5.50 5.40
N LEU A 164 -4.60 -6.52 6.08
CA LEU A 164 -3.37 -6.40 6.88
C LEU A 164 -2.10 -6.73 6.06
N TYR A 165 -2.11 -6.39 4.78
CA TYR A 165 -1.00 -6.52 3.84
C TYR A 165 -1.24 -5.61 2.64
N TRP A 166 -0.20 -5.30 1.86
CA TRP A 166 -0.34 -4.58 0.59
C TRP A 166 0.72 -5.06 -0.40
N ALA A 167 1.95 -4.57 -0.26
CA ALA A 167 3.12 -5.02 -0.99
C ALA A 167 4.00 -5.94 -0.13
N SER A 168 3.38 -6.90 0.59
CA SER A 168 4.06 -7.81 1.52
C SER A 168 3.41 -9.18 1.59
N GLU A 169 4.15 -10.18 2.06
CA GLU A 169 3.62 -11.51 2.38
C GLU A 169 3.11 -11.49 3.84
N PRO A 170 1.81 -11.73 4.10
CA PRO A 170 1.26 -11.73 5.46
C PRO A 170 2.04 -12.57 6.47
N SER A 171 2.52 -13.76 6.06
CA SER A 171 3.27 -14.65 6.95
C SER A 171 4.65 -14.15 7.35
N ASP A 172 5.14 -13.06 6.74
CA ASP A 172 6.45 -12.47 7.06
C ASP A 172 6.41 -11.60 8.32
N TYR A 173 5.23 -11.24 8.83
CA TYR A 173 5.14 -10.35 9.97
C TYR A 173 5.56 -11.05 11.27
N GLU A 174 6.59 -10.48 11.88
CA GLU A 174 7.11 -10.83 13.19
C GLU A 174 7.49 -9.54 13.93
N SER A 175 7.10 -9.44 15.20
CA SER A 175 7.51 -8.38 16.13
C SER A 175 8.15 -8.99 17.36
N LYS A 176 9.41 -8.64 17.60
CA LYS A 176 10.24 -9.22 18.69
C LYS A 176 10.12 -8.44 19.99
N ASP A 177 8.98 -7.81 20.23
CA ASP A 177 8.75 -6.96 21.39
C ASP A 177 8.28 -7.81 22.58
N GLY A 178 9.17 -8.07 23.53
CA GLY A 178 8.87 -8.79 24.77
C GLY A 178 9.48 -10.19 24.84
N LEU A 179 8.83 -11.10 25.60
CA LEU A 179 9.32 -12.46 25.85
C LEU A 179 8.94 -13.47 24.75
N GLU A 180 7.90 -13.16 23.97
CA GLU A 180 7.38 -14.01 22.90
C GLU A 180 7.23 -13.19 21.61
N ASP A 181 7.65 -13.78 20.50
CA ASP A 181 7.49 -13.17 19.18
C ASP A 181 6.01 -13.07 18.81
N ARG A 182 5.57 -11.87 18.42
CA ARG A 182 4.21 -11.62 17.93
C ARG A 182 4.17 -11.79 16.43
N THR A 183 3.13 -12.47 15.95
CA THR A 183 2.99 -12.86 14.55
C THR A 183 1.80 -12.18 13.89
N TYR A 184 1.61 -12.40 12.58
CA TYR A 184 0.42 -11.94 11.87
C TYR A 184 -0.87 -12.39 12.57
N LYS A 185 -0.88 -13.60 13.15
CA LYS A 185 -2.05 -14.17 13.82
C LYS A 185 -2.49 -13.30 15.01
N ASP A 186 -1.55 -12.76 15.77
CA ASP A 186 -1.82 -11.88 16.90
C ASP A 186 -2.47 -10.57 16.43
N VAL A 187 -1.91 -9.94 15.39
CA VAL A 187 -2.48 -8.70 14.81
C VAL A 187 -3.86 -8.93 14.21
N HIS A 188 -4.05 -10.06 13.55
CA HIS A 188 -5.35 -10.47 13.02
C HIS A 188 -6.40 -10.59 14.14
N GLN A 189 -6.03 -11.09 15.32
CA GLN A 189 -6.93 -11.13 16.48
C GLN A 189 -7.24 -9.73 17.05
N LEU A 190 -6.32 -8.77 16.96
CA LEU A 190 -6.63 -7.38 17.32
C LEU A 190 -7.75 -6.80 16.45
N ALA A 191 -7.69 -7.03 15.13
CA ALA A 191 -8.72 -6.59 14.18
C ALA A 191 -10.09 -7.19 14.52
N ILE A 192 -10.16 -8.51 14.74
CA ILE A 192 -11.40 -9.18 15.12
C ILE A 192 -11.95 -8.62 16.43
N ARG A 193 -11.09 -8.55 17.47
CA ARG A 193 -11.52 -8.19 18.82
C ARG A 193 -11.97 -6.74 18.94
N HIS A 194 -11.22 -5.81 18.35
CA HIS A 194 -11.43 -4.38 18.58
C HIS A 194 -12.15 -3.68 17.42
N SER A 195 -12.12 -4.25 16.21
CA SER A 195 -12.78 -3.68 15.04
C SER A 195 -13.93 -4.54 14.49
N GLY A 196 -14.14 -5.75 14.99
CA GLY A 196 -15.30 -6.57 14.63
C GLY A 196 -15.34 -7.05 13.19
N TYR A 197 -14.20 -7.06 12.48
CA TYR A 197 -14.08 -7.64 11.14
C TYR A 197 -12.96 -8.68 11.10
N ASP A 198 -13.07 -9.60 10.15
CA ASP A 198 -12.05 -10.62 9.89
C ASP A 198 -11.29 -10.24 8.61
N PRO A 199 -10.04 -9.74 8.71
CA PRO A 199 -9.29 -9.24 7.56
C PRO A 199 -9.10 -10.30 6.48
N SER A 200 -9.32 -9.98 5.21
CA SER A 200 -8.99 -10.91 4.11
C SER A 200 -7.49 -11.28 4.11
N ILE A 201 -7.14 -12.45 3.59
CA ILE A 201 -5.73 -12.90 3.49
C ILE A 201 -5.47 -13.47 2.09
N THR A 202 -4.45 -12.93 1.43
CA THR A 202 -3.81 -13.56 0.26
C THR A 202 -2.36 -13.82 0.59
N SER A 203 -1.93 -15.08 0.54
CA SER A 203 -0.57 -15.49 0.90
C SER A 203 0.02 -16.39 -0.18
N SER A 204 1.33 -16.38 -0.34
CA SER A 204 2.08 -17.32 -1.16
C SER A 204 2.87 -18.34 -0.32
N ASN A 205 2.69 -18.33 1.00
CA ASN A 205 3.26 -19.33 1.89
C ASN A 205 2.43 -20.62 1.85
N THR A 206 2.87 -21.56 1.00
CA THR A 206 2.22 -22.85 0.78
C THR A 206 2.91 -24.01 1.49
N SER A 207 4.03 -23.74 2.17
CA SER A 207 4.86 -24.75 2.84
C SER A 207 4.59 -24.88 4.33
N ASP A 208 4.19 -23.80 5.00
CA ASP A 208 3.98 -23.77 6.45
C ASP A 208 2.61 -24.34 6.83
N LYS A 209 2.62 -25.48 7.53
CA LYS A 209 1.41 -26.18 7.99
C LYS A 209 0.61 -25.36 9.02
N ASP A 210 1.28 -24.69 9.95
CA ASP A 210 0.61 -23.92 10.99
C ASP A 210 0.00 -22.64 10.43
N TRP A 211 0.62 -22.07 9.39
CA TRP A 211 0.04 -20.99 8.61
C TRP A 211 -1.18 -21.45 7.81
N MET A 212 -1.10 -22.56 7.10
CA MET A 212 -2.25 -23.10 6.34
C MET A 212 -3.41 -23.47 7.26
N ASN A 213 -3.15 -24.06 8.42
CA ASN A 213 -4.16 -24.35 9.43
C ASN A 213 -4.84 -23.07 9.94
N PHE A 214 -4.06 -22.01 10.19
CA PHE A 214 -4.61 -20.71 10.57
C PHE A 214 -5.48 -20.11 9.45
N MET A 215 -4.99 -20.09 8.21
CA MET A 215 -5.78 -19.58 7.08
C MET A 215 -7.10 -20.35 6.88
N ALA A 216 -7.09 -21.66 7.12
CA ALA A 216 -8.26 -22.54 6.99
C ALA A 216 -9.19 -22.55 8.21
N SER A 217 -8.73 -22.02 9.35
CA SER A 217 -9.57 -21.79 10.50
C SER A 217 -10.46 -20.58 10.24
N SER A 218 -11.76 -20.72 10.47
CA SER A 218 -12.67 -19.57 10.55
C SER A 218 -12.91 -19.28 12.02
N THR A 219 -12.60 -18.06 12.44
CA THR A 219 -12.92 -17.57 13.79
C THR A 219 -14.26 -16.85 13.83
N SER A 220 -14.93 -16.64 12.68
CA SER A 220 -16.04 -15.70 12.59
C SER A 220 -17.33 -16.27 11.96
N GLU A 221 -18.44 -15.60 12.26
CA GLU A 221 -19.73 -15.70 11.54
C GLU A 221 -19.64 -15.18 10.09
N PHE A 222 -18.49 -14.62 9.68
CA PHE A 222 -18.28 -13.97 8.39
C PHE A 222 -17.67 -14.94 7.38
N SER A 223 -18.21 -14.97 6.15
CA SER A 223 -17.58 -15.70 5.05
C SER A 223 -16.44 -14.88 4.45
N VAL A 224 -15.23 -14.98 5.01
CA VAL A 224 -14.08 -14.21 4.50
C VAL A 224 -13.30 -15.02 3.47
N ASP A 225 -12.87 -14.33 2.40
CA ASP A 225 -12.09 -14.92 1.34
C ASP A 225 -10.62 -15.11 1.75
N ARG A 226 -10.15 -16.36 1.71
CA ARG A 226 -8.78 -16.77 2.06
C ARG A 226 -8.15 -17.37 0.81
N ARG A 227 -7.07 -16.77 0.33
CA ARG A 227 -6.45 -17.12 -0.95
C ARG A 227 -5.00 -17.52 -0.77
N LEU A 228 -4.61 -18.60 -1.45
CA LEU A 228 -3.22 -18.94 -1.67
C LEU A 228 -2.84 -18.59 -3.10
N SER A 229 -1.88 -17.69 -3.29
CA SER A 229 -1.31 -17.40 -4.59
C SER A 229 -0.45 -18.59 -5.03
N VAL A 230 -0.85 -19.21 -6.13
CA VAL A 230 -0.16 -20.35 -6.76
C VAL A 230 0.35 -19.99 -8.16
N PHE A 231 0.46 -18.69 -8.45
CA PHE A 231 0.95 -18.24 -9.75
C PHE A 231 2.38 -18.71 -10.00
N GLY A 232 2.61 -19.28 -11.18
CA GLY A 232 3.90 -19.87 -11.55
C GLY A 232 4.24 -21.18 -10.83
N MET A 233 3.32 -21.75 -10.05
CA MET A 233 3.49 -23.06 -9.44
C MET A 233 3.39 -24.17 -10.49
N ARG A 234 4.30 -25.16 -10.40
CA ARG A 234 4.26 -26.36 -11.25
C ARG A 234 3.04 -27.23 -10.89
N GLU A 235 2.54 -28.00 -11.86
CA GLU A 235 1.34 -28.82 -11.72
C GLU A 235 1.46 -29.88 -10.61
N ASP A 236 2.61 -30.55 -10.52
CA ASP A 236 2.91 -31.52 -9.46
C ASP A 236 2.82 -30.91 -8.05
N ALA A 237 3.38 -29.71 -7.88
CA ALA A 237 3.35 -28.97 -6.62
C ALA A 237 1.94 -28.46 -6.30
N LEU A 238 1.17 -28.06 -7.32
CA LEU A 238 -0.22 -27.62 -7.17
C LEU A 238 -1.13 -28.77 -6.70
N ASP A 239 -0.96 -29.96 -7.26
CA ASP A 239 -1.74 -31.14 -6.86
C ASP A 239 -1.40 -31.58 -5.42
N ALA A 240 -0.12 -31.54 -5.05
CA ALA A 240 0.30 -31.77 -3.68
C ALA A 240 -0.30 -30.74 -2.70
N LEU A 241 -0.36 -29.47 -3.09
CA LEU A 241 -0.98 -28.41 -2.30
C LEU A 241 -2.49 -28.63 -2.15
N LYS A 242 -3.19 -28.96 -3.24
CA LYS A 242 -4.64 -29.25 -3.23
C LYS A 242 -4.97 -30.41 -2.29
N THR A 243 -4.16 -31.46 -2.31
CA THR A 243 -4.29 -32.60 -1.39
C THR A 243 -4.15 -32.15 0.07
N ARG A 244 -3.12 -31.35 0.37
CA ARG A 244 -2.89 -30.82 1.72
C ARG A 244 -4.02 -29.91 2.21
N LEU A 245 -4.56 -29.05 1.34
CA LEU A 245 -5.70 -28.20 1.68
C LEU A 245 -6.95 -29.02 2.00
N GLN A 246 -7.17 -30.15 1.31
CA GLN A 246 -8.26 -31.07 1.63
C GLN A 246 -8.04 -31.73 3.00
N GLU A 247 -6.84 -32.20 3.30
CA GLU A 247 -6.48 -32.78 4.60
C GLU A 247 -6.70 -31.79 5.74
N THR A 248 -6.19 -30.56 5.61
CA THR A 248 -6.40 -29.48 6.60
C THR A 248 -7.89 -29.21 6.81
N LYS A 249 -8.68 -29.14 5.73
CA LYS A 249 -10.13 -28.94 5.81
C LYS A 249 -10.83 -30.08 6.55
N HIS A 250 -10.44 -31.33 6.32
CA HIS A 250 -10.99 -32.49 7.02
C HIS A 250 -10.63 -32.47 8.51
N MET A 251 -9.39 -32.16 8.84
CA MET A 251 -8.92 -32.04 10.23
C MET A 251 -9.71 -30.97 10.99
N ILE A 252 -9.84 -29.75 10.43
CA ILE A 252 -10.53 -28.63 11.09
C ILE A 252 -12.01 -28.95 11.33
N ARG A 253 -12.68 -29.59 10.36
CA ARG A 253 -14.05 -30.07 10.52
C ARG A 253 -14.18 -31.14 11.60
N GLY A 254 -13.21 -32.06 11.70
CA GLY A 254 -13.16 -33.08 12.75
C GLY A 254 -13.03 -32.51 14.16
N LEU A 255 -12.46 -31.30 14.30
CA LEU A 255 -12.36 -30.57 15.56
C LEU A 255 -13.65 -29.78 15.90
N GLY A 256 -14.71 -29.89 15.11
CA GLY A 256 -15.97 -29.16 15.32
C GLY A 256 -15.92 -27.69 14.92
N ASN A 257 -14.83 -27.24 14.28
CA ASN A 257 -14.64 -25.84 13.90
C ASN A 257 -15.26 -25.53 12.54
N LEU A 258 -15.72 -24.28 12.36
CA LEU A 258 -16.06 -23.75 11.06
C LEU A 258 -14.79 -23.67 10.20
N SER A 259 -14.83 -24.33 9.04
CA SER A 259 -13.74 -24.28 8.06
C SER A 259 -14.01 -23.16 7.08
N SER A 260 -13.05 -22.23 6.94
CA SER A 260 -13.00 -21.33 5.80
C SER A 260 -12.50 -22.11 4.58
N SER A 261 -12.98 -21.76 3.38
CA SER A 261 -12.43 -22.34 2.15
C SER A 261 -11.18 -21.55 1.77
N VAL A 262 -9.99 -22.07 2.08
CA VAL A 262 -8.76 -21.57 1.46
C VAL A 262 -8.74 -22.01 0.00
N ARG A 263 -8.64 -21.05 -0.92
CA ARG A 263 -8.68 -21.32 -2.37
C ARG A 263 -7.32 -21.03 -3.00
N PRO A 264 -6.75 -21.98 -3.77
CA PRO A 264 -5.65 -21.64 -4.66
C PRO A 264 -6.13 -20.62 -5.72
N HIS A 265 -5.29 -19.65 -6.04
CA HIS A 265 -5.56 -18.60 -7.02
C HIS A 265 -4.35 -18.37 -7.93
N GLY A 266 -4.59 -18.19 -9.23
CA GLY A 266 -3.52 -18.05 -10.24
C GLY A 266 -3.03 -19.37 -10.85
N GLU A 267 -3.83 -20.45 -10.79
CA GLU A 267 -3.51 -21.75 -11.42
C GLU A 267 -3.22 -21.63 -12.92
N GLN A 268 -2.35 -22.45 -13.49
CA GLN A 268 -2.04 -22.47 -14.94
C GLN A 268 -1.56 -21.12 -15.50
N PHE A 269 -0.90 -20.28 -14.68
CA PHE A 269 -0.61 -18.88 -15.02
C PHE A 269 -1.86 -18.09 -15.42
N SER A 270 -3.05 -18.56 -15.02
CA SER A 270 -4.31 -17.86 -15.24
C SER A 270 -4.39 -16.70 -14.25
N HIS A 271 -3.61 -15.68 -14.55
CA HIS A 271 -4.00 -14.32 -14.27
C HIS A 271 -4.45 -13.68 -15.58
N ILE A 272 -5.12 -12.56 -15.44
CA ILE A 272 -5.49 -11.75 -16.58
C ILE A 272 -4.18 -11.31 -17.24
N LYS A 273 -4.07 -11.41 -18.57
CA LYS A 273 -2.87 -10.95 -19.29
C LYS A 273 -2.57 -9.50 -18.88
N GLY A 274 -1.38 -9.23 -18.35
CA GLY A 274 -0.96 -7.91 -17.86
C GLY A 274 -1.42 -7.53 -16.44
N MET A 275 -2.24 -8.33 -15.75
CA MET A 275 -2.61 -8.05 -14.36
C MET A 275 -1.44 -8.38 -13.43
N GLY A 276 -1.09 -7.41 -12.59
CA GLY A 276 0.07 -7.52 -11.72
C GLY A 276 1.40 -7.31 -12.45
N GLU A 277 1.39 -6.94 -13.73
CA GLU A 277 2.59 -6.49 -14.42
C GLU A 277 2.65 -4.97 -14.32
N SER A 278 3.67 -4.43 -13.64
CA SER A 278 3.99 -3.02 -13.72
C SER A 278 4.43 -2.65 -15.13
N LEU A 279 4.46 -1.35 -15.47
CA LEU A 279 4.89 -0.90 -16.80
C LEU A 279 6.25 -1.50 -17.25
N LEU A 280 7.16 -1.79 -16.33
CA LEU A 280 8.44 -2.46 -16.64
C LEU A 280 8.25 -3.88 -17.22
N GLY A 281 7.26 -4.64 -16.73
CA GLY A 281 6.93 -5.96 -17.26
C GLY A 281 6.18 -5.93 -18.59
N GLN A 282 5.56 -4.80 -18.94
CA GLN A 282 4.69 -4.67 -20.12
C GLN A 282 5.44 -4.33 -21.43
N LYS A 283 6.75 -4.02 -21.39
CA LYS A 283 7.52 -3.59 -22.57
C LYS A 283 7.64 -4.65 -23.70
N GLU A 284 7.12 -5.87 -23.50
CA GLU A 284 7.24 -6.99 -24.45
C GLU A 284 5.94 -7.41 -25.17
N SER A 285 4.80 -6.72 -25.02
CA SER A 285 3.56 -7.16 -25.71
C SER A 285 2.70 -6.00 -26.25
N ASP A 286 2.34 -6.07 -27.54
CA ASP A 286 1.48 -5.09 -28.26
C ASP A 286 -0.02 -5.14 -27.85
N ASP A 287 -0.39 -6.05 -26.95
CA ASP A 287 -1.79 -6.34 -26.57
C ASP A 287 -1.99 -6.00 -25.07
N ILE A 288 -1.99 -4.71 -24.72
CA ILE A 288 -1.90 -4.28 -23.31
C ILE A 288 -3.30 -4.01 -22.71
N LEU A 289 -3.66 -4.79 -21.68
CA LEU A 289 -4.74 -4.48 -20.75
C LEU A 289 -4.26 -3.44 -19.72
N LYS A 290 -5.12 -2.45 -19.45
CA LYS A 290 -4.85 -1.17 -18.78
C LYS A 290 -5.18 -1.14 -17.27
N ALA A 291 -5.26 -2.28 -16.59
CA ALA A 291 -5.75 -2.35 -15.21
C ALA A 291 -4.61 -2.65 -14.22
N GLY A 292 -4.41 -1.74 -13.25
CA GLY A 292 -3.52 -1.94 -12.11
C GLY A 292 -3.96 -3.09 -11.20
N ILE A 293 -3.05 -3.52 -10.32
CA ILE A 293 -3.32 -4.59 -9.33
C ILE A 293 -4.13 -4.08 -8.13
N ALA A 294 -4.08 -2.78 -7.85
CA ALA A 294 -4.78 -2.16 -6.72
C ALA A 294 -6.29 -2.11 -6.98
N CYS A 295 -7.06 -2.67 -6.04
CA CYS A 295 -8.52 -2.72 -6.09
C CYS A 295 -9.23 -1.72 -5.19
N THR A 296 -8.46 -0.97 -4.41
CA THR A 296 -8.95 -0.09 -3.37
C THR A 296 -8.31 1.28 -3.44
N GLU A 297 -9.10 2.29 -3.11
CA GLU A 297 -8.65 3.65 -2.83
C GLU A 297 -8.93 3.99 -1.38
N GLY A 298 -8.23 4.99 -0.86
CA GLY A 298 -8.33 5.43 0.52
C GLY A 298 -6.94 5.56 1.13
N THR A 299 -6.81 5.25 2.41
CA THR A 299 -5.54 5.36 3.11
C THR A 299 -4.80 4.01 3.20
N LEU A 300 -3.49 4.05 3.01
CA LEU A 300 -2.55 2.95 3.25
C LEU A 300 -1.59 3.35 4.38
N LEU A 301 -1.49 2.52 5.42
CA LEU A 301 -0.47 2.64 6.46
C LEU A 301 0.63 1.60 6.23
N THR A 302 1.90 2.01 6.29
CA THR A 302 3.07 1.12 6.21
C THR A 302 4.05 1.41 7.35
N PRO A 303 5.13 0.62 7.54
CA PRO A 303 6.14 0.93 8.54
C PRO A 303 6.92 2.22 8.27
N ARG A 304 6.84 2.76 7.05
CA ARG A 304 7.63 3.93 6.60
C ARG A 304 6.80 5.13 6.17
N GLY A 305 5.47 5.03 6.21
CA GLY A 305 4.63 6.15 5.79
C GLY A 305 3.14 5.90 5.88
N LEU A 306 2.40 7.00 5.81
CA LEU A 306 0.96 7.03 5.64
C LEU A 306 0.68 7.64 4.27
N TYR A 307 -0.12 6.96 3.45
CA TYR A 307 -0.33 7.32 2.06
C TYR A 307 -1.81 7.46 1.73
N SER A 308 -2.12 8.38 0.84
CA SER A 308 -3.38 8.42 0.10
C SER A 308 -3.21 7.61 -1.19
N THR A 309 -4.19 6.76 -1.51
CA THR A 309 -4.18 5.89 -2.69
C THR A 309 -5.40 6.15 -3.56
N LEU A 310 -5.19 6.18 -4.87
CA LEU A 310 -6.21 6.42 -5.88
C LEU A 310 -5.93 5.52 -7.09
N VAL A 311 -6.89 4.68 -7.49
CA VAL A 311 -6.73 3.70 -8.57
C VAL A 311 -6.87 4.41 -9.92
N MET A 312 -5.87 4.24 -10.79
CA MET A 312 -5.79 4.90 -12.09
C MET A 312 -5.38 3.89 -13.18
N PRO A 313 -5.52 4.22 -14.47
CA PRO A 313 -4.89 3.44 -15.53
C PRO A 313 -3.38 3.33 -15.33
N ILE A 314 -2.80 2.22 -15.80
CA ILE A 314 -1.34 2.07 -15.86
C ILE A 314 -0.78 3.08 -16.86
N THR A 315 0.18 3.88 -16.41
CA THR A 315 0.90 4.92 -17.19
C THR A 315 2.38 4.90 -16.82
N LYS A 316 3.21 5.75 -17.45
CA LYS A 316 4.63 5.89 -17.06
C LYS A 316 4.78 6.47 -15.67
N GLU A 317 3.87 7.38 -15.33
CA GLU A 317 3.81 8.08 -14.07
C GLU A 317 3.23 7.18 -12.97
N ASN A 318 2.25 6.32 -13.33
CA ASN A 318 1.59 5.40 -12.41
C ASN A 318 1.72 3.95 -12.90
N PRO A 319 2.92 3.35 -12.81
CA PRO A 319 3.21 2.05 -13.44
C PRO A 319 2.45 0.88 -12.82
N GLN A 320 1.84 1.05 -11.65
CA GLN A 320 1.05 0.03 -10.95
C GLN A 320 -0.46 0.25 -11.09
N GLY A 321 -0.88 1.27 -11.85
CA GLY A 321 -2.27 1.66 -12.00
C GLY A 321 -2.86 2.26 -10.73
N LEU A 322 -2.04 3.04 -10.02
CA LEU A 322 -2.45 3.78 -8.83
C LEU A 322 -1.59 5.04 -8.70
N ILE A 323 -2.24 6.14 -8.35
CA ILE A 323 -1.57 7.28 -7.73
C ILE A 323 -1.44 6.94 -6.26
N ILE A 324 -0.23 7.02 -5.74
CA ILE A 324 0.03 7.03 -4.32
C ILE A 324 0.80 8.28 -3.97
N THR A 325 0.46 8.90 -2.86
CA THR A 325 1.21 10.05 -2.36
C THR A 325 1.25 10.02 -0.83
N PRO A 326 2.34 10.46 -0.19
CA PRO A 326 2.39 10.62 1.25
C PRO A 326 1.33 11.61 1.75
N LEU A 327 0.59 11.23 2.79
CA LEU A 327 -0.33 12.13 3.48
C LEU A 327 0.46 13.00 4.47
N GLU A 328 0.70 14.26 4.10
CA GLU A 328 1.51 15.19 4.87
C GLU A 328 0.73 15.87 5.99
N ARG A 329 -0.51 16.27 5.71
CA ARG A 329 -1.38 16.99 6.64
C ARG A 329 -2.83 16.80 6.23
N ILE A 330 -3.78 17.29 7.02
CA ILE A 330 -5.15 17.51 6.56
C ILE A 330 -5.43 18.99 6.71
N SER A 331 -5.68 19.67 5.59
CA SER A 331 -5.97 21.11 5.58
C SER A 331 -7.45 21.37 5.34
N ASP A 332 -7.90 22.60 5.58
CA ASP A 332 -9.21 23.13 5.18
C ASP A 332 -9.20 23.75 3.78
N GLU A 333 -8.06 23.70 3.08
CA GLU A 333 -7.91 24.26 1.74
C GLU A 333 -8.93 23.65 0.78
N ALA A 334 -9.69 24.52 0.12
CA ALA A 334 -10.75 24.12 -0.79
C ALA A 334 -10.19 23.35 -2.00
N VAL A 335 -10.93 22.32 -2.41
CA VAL A 335 -10.61 21.49 -3.59
C VAL A 335 -11.37 22.04 -4.79
N LYS A 336 -10.66 22.46 -5.84
CA LYS A 336 -11.25 23.21 -6.95
C LYS A 336 -10.95 22.57 -8.30
N LYS A 337 -11.77 22.91 -9.29
CA LYS A 337 -11.49 22.63 -10.69
C LYS A 337 -10.13 23.22 -11.09
N GLY A 338 -9.31 22.42 -11.75
CA GLY A 338 -7.96 22.76 -12.17
C GLY A 338 -6.87 22.36 -11.18
N ASP A 339 -7.23 21.92 -9.96
CA ASP A 339 -6.25 21.36 -9.04
C ASP A 339 -5.74 20.00 -9.52
N ASN A 340 -4.49 19.68 -9.20
CA ASN A 340 -3.93 18.34 -9.40
C ASN A 340 -4.26 17.45 -8.20
N ILE A 341 -4.80 16.25 -8.46
CA ILE A 341 -5.26 15.35 -7.39
C ILE A 341 -4.12 14.85 -6.49
N GLN A 342 -2.90 14.69 -7.00
CA GLN A 342 -1.75 14.28 -6.18
C GLN A 342 -1.45 15.32 -5.10
N GLU A 343 -1.48 16.61 -5.46
CA GLU A 343 -1.27 17.69 -4.50
C GLU A 343 -2.39 17.77 -3.46
N VAL A 344 -3.63 17.54 -3.89
CA VAL A 344 -4.80 17.48 -3.01
C VAL A 344 -4.68 16.29 -2.05
N MET A 345 -4.26 15.12 -2.53
CA MET A 345 -4.10 13.89 -1.75
C MET A 345 -3.01 13.99 -0.67
N CYS A 346 -2.02 14.88 -0.81
CA CYS A 346 -1.02 15.17 0.23
C CYS A 346 -1.62 15.89 1.45
N ARG A 347 -2.78 16.54 1.29
CA ARG A 347 -3.39 17.41 2.30
C ARG A 347 -4.85 17.08 2.62
N SER A 348 -5.34 15.93 2.17
CA SER A 348 -6.73 15.48 2.32
C SER A 348 -6.83 13.96 2.27
N VAL A 349 -7.97 13.43 2.73
CA VAL A 349 -8.23 11.99 2.77
C VAL A 349 -9.23 11.60 1.68
N ILE A 350 -8.79 10.74 0.77
CA ILE A 350 -9.69 10.12 -0.22
C ILE A 350 -10.64 9.16 0.50
N GLU A 351 -11.93 9.27 0.21
CA GLU A 351 -12.92 8.34 0.76
C GLU A 351 -12.65 6.93 0.27
N GLY A 352 -12.53 6.00 1.21
CA GLY A 352 -12.15 4.65 0.87
C GLY A 352 -13.22 3.96 0.01
N ARG A 353 -12.86 3.32 -1.10
CA ARG A 353 -13.78 2.58 -1.97
C ARG A 353 -13.12 1.38 -2.64
N TYR A 354 -13.89 0.33 -2.89
CA TYR A 354 -13.51 -0.80 -3.74
C TYR A 354 -13.97 -0.52 -5.18
N TYR A 355 -13.05 -0.53 -6.15
CA TYR A 355 -13.35 -0.16 -7.54
C TYR A 355 -13.74 -1.32 -8.43
N PHE A 356 -13.55 -2.56 -7.98
CA PHE A 356 -14.00 -3.73 -8.72
C PHE A 356 -15.36 -4.21 -8.19
N LYS A 357 -16.43 -3.54 -8.62
CA LYS A 357 -17.79 -4.11 -8.62
C LYS A 357 -18.00 -4.90 -9.92
N GLY A 358 -17.36 -6.05 -10.04
CA GLY A 358 -17.47 -6.93 -11.20
C GLY A 358 -17.12 -8.36 -10.82
N GLY A 359 -18.11 -9.25 -10.94
CA GLY A 359 -18.05 -10.64 -10.48
C GLY A 359 -16.84 -11.43 -10.94
N GLY A 360 -16.59 -12.53 -10.22
CA GLY A 360 -15.51 -13.46 -10.50
C GLY A 360 -15.35 -13.75 -11.99
N VAL A 361 -14.12 -13.58 -12.48
CA VAL A 361 -13.71 -13.93 -13.84
C VAL A 361 -14.08 -15.38 -14.08
N LYS A 362 -14.95 -15.66 -15.06
CA LYS A 362 -15.16 -17.05 -15.45
C LYS A 362 -13.95 -17.50 -16.26
N LYS A 363 -13.57 -18.77 -16.10
CA LYS A 363 -12.49 -19.39 -16.88
C LYS A 363 -12.79 -19.21 -18.37
N GLY A 364 -11.95 -18.47 -19.09
CA GLY A 364 -12.11 -18.17 -20.52
C GLY A 364 -12.56 -16.74 -20.86
N ASP A 365 -12.96 -15.94 -19.86
CA ASP A 365 -13.21 -14.53 -20.08
C ASP A 365 -11.89 -13.79 -20.34
N LYS A 366 -11.76 -13.13 -21.49
CA LYS A 366 -10.75 -12.07 -21.66
C LYS A 366 -11.15 -10.95 -20.71
N PHE A 367 -10.54 -10.88 -19.53
CA PHE A 367 -10.98 -9.89 -18.56
C PHE A 367 -10.89 -8.48 -19.12
N GLN A 368 -11.90 -7.71 -18.73
CA GLN A 368 -12.18 -6.39 -19.22
C GLN A 368 -10.98 -5.46 -18.95
N LYS A 369 -10.69 -4.60 -19.93
CA LYS A 369 -9.91 -3.37 -19.74
C LYS A 369 -10.29 -2.73 -18.40
N TYR A 370 -9.39 -1.99 -17.77
CA TYR A 370 -9.81 -0.98 -16.80
C TYR A 370 -11.03 -0.24 -17.38
N THR A 371 -12.21 -0.47 -16.81
CA THR A 371 -13.48 0.06 -17.31
C THR A 371 -13.81 1.39 -16.66
N GLY A 372 -12.90 1.94 -15.84
CA GLY A 372 -13.10 3.27 -15.25
C GLY A 372 -13.29 4.28 -16.38
N SER A 373 -14.52 4.75 -16.51
CA SER A 373 -14.85 5.87 -17.39
C SER A 373 -14.25 7.12 -16.78
N PHE A 374 -13.57 7.91 -17.61
CA PHE A 374 -13.18 9.26 -17.25
C PHE A 374 -14.21 10.26 -17.80
N PRO A 375 -14.55 11.31 -17.05
CA PRO A 375 -13.94 11.66 -15.77
C PRO A 375 -14.43 10.76 -14.62
N LYS A 376 -13.52 10.45 -13.69
CA LYS A 376 -13.75 9.55 -12.57
C LYS A 376 -14.21 10.34 -11.35
N SER A 377 -15.37 10.00 -10.79
CA SER A 377 -15.89 10.66 -9.60
C SER A 377 -15.37 10.01 -8.31
N ILE A 378 -14.78 10.82 -7.43
CA ILE A 378 -14.29 10.42 -6.11
C ILE A 378 -14.77 11.41 -5.05
N ILE A 379 -14.62 11.02 -3.78
CA ILE A 379 -14.89 11.90 -2.65
C ILE A 379 -13.59 12.23 -1.94
N VAL A 380 -13.39 13.50 -1.68
CA VAL A 380 -12.22 14.05 -0.99
C VAL A 380 -12.68 14.69 0.32
N ASN A 381 -12.06 14.31 1.43
CA ASN A 381 -12.35 14.83 2.75
C ASN A 381 -11.23 15.75 3.20
N THR A 382 -11.53 17.03 3.39
CA THR A 382 -10.66 18.01 4.03
C THR A 382 -10.97 18.05 5.54
N SER A 383 -10.27 18.89 6.32
CA SER A 383 -10.51 18.97 7.77
C SER A 383 -11.90 19.50 8.13
N GLY A 384 -12.49 20.32 7.24
CA GLY A 384 -13.77 21.01 7.44
C GLY A 384 -14.87 20.66 6.44
N THR A 385 -14.52 20.17 5.25
CA THR A 385 -15.46 20.05 4.13
C THR A 385 -15.27 18.72 3.41
N ARG A 386 -16.34 18.21 2.79
CA ARG A 386 -16.32 17.03 1.93
C ARG A 386 -16.64 17.46 0.51
N TYR A 387 -15.84 17.02 -0.45
CA TYR A 387 -16.00 17.38 -1.86
C TYR A 387 -16.28 16.13 -2.69
N LYS A 388 -17.23 16.22 -3.60
CA LYS A 388 -17.36 15.31 -4.74
C LYS A 388 -16.61 15.92 -5.90
N VAL A 389 -15.59 15.22 -6.39
CA VAL A 389 -14.76 15.71 -7.48
C VAL A 389 -14.72 14.71 -8.63
N SER A 390 -14.63 15.23 -9.84
CA SER A 390 -14.43 14.44 -11.06
C SER A 390 -13.01 14.69 -11.55
N ILE A 391 -12.21 13.65 -11.76
CA ILE A 391 -10.82 13.73 -12.24
C ILE A 391 -10.68 13.19 -13.67
N ASP A 392 -9.77 13.71 -14.47
CA ASP A 392 -9.38 13.15 -15.77
C ASP A 392 -8.27 12.10 -15.67
N GLN A 393 -7.76 11.60 -16.80
CA GLN A 393 -6.76 10.52 -16.85
C GLN A 393 -5.39 10.96 -16.32
N GLU A 394 -5.13 12.26 -16.38
CA GLU A 394 -3.93 12.94 -15.94
C GLU A 394 -4.00 13.31 -14.45
N GLY A 395 -5.14 13.07 -13.79
CA GLY A 395 -5.36 13.38 -12.38
C GLY A 395 -5.70 14.84 -12.13
N MET A 396 -6.12 15.59 -13.15
CA MET A 396 -6.62 16.96 -12.97
C MET A 396 -8.09 16.93 -12.59
N ILE A 397 -8.46 17.77 -11.63
CA ILE A 397 -9.86 17.93 -11.21
C ILE A 397 -10.61 18.74 -12.27
N VAL A 398 -11.56 18.12 -12.96
CA VAL A 398 -12.39 18.77 -13.99
C VAL A 398 -13.68 19.36 -13.45
N GLU A 399 -14.17 18.85 -12.31
CA GLU A 399 -15.34 19.33 -11.58
C GLU A 399 -15.12 19.14 -10.07
N SER A 400 -15.63 20.07 -9.26
CA SER A 400 -15.62 19.98 -7.80
C SER A 400 -16.91 20.57 -7.23
N GLU A 401 -17.56 19.80 -6.37
CA GLU A 401 -18.81 20.14 -5.69
C GLU A 401 -18.63 19.92 -4.18
N GLU A 402 -18.88 20.95 -3.39
CA GLU A 402 -18.96 20.82 -1.94
C GLU A 402 -20.23 20.06 -1.56
N LEU A 403 -20.10 19.04 -0.72
CA LEU A 403 -21.21 18.24 -0.22
C LEU A 403 -21.66 18.78 1.12
N ASP A 404 -22.96 19.10 1.24
CA ASP A 404 -23.56 19.52 2.50
C ASP A 404 -23.48 18.41 3.56
N GLU A 405 -23.32 18.78 4.84
CA GLU A 405 -23.27 17.82 5.95
C GLU A 405 -24.55 16.95 6.07
N SER A 406 -25.66 17.38 5.45
CA SER A 406 -26.93 16.65 5.39
C SER A 406 -26.90 15.45 4.45
N ASP A 407 -25.94 15.38 3.52
CA ASP A 407 -25.74 14.28 2.56
C ASP A 407 -24.90 13.13 3.14
N LYS A 408 -24.93 12.94 4.48
CA LYS A 408 -24.44 11.71 5.16
C LYS A 408 -25.34 10.50 4.87
N THR A 409 -25.76 10.33 3.61
CA THR A 409 -26.21 9.04 3.12
C THR A 409 -25.00 8.13 3.12
N ILE A 410 -24.84 7.38 4.22
CA ILE A 410 -24.00 6.20 4.28
C ILE A 410 -24.49 5.32 3.13
N MET A 411 -23.77 5.33 2.01
CA MET A 411 -23.91 4.26 1.02
C MET A 411 -23.43 3.00 1.72
N LYS A 412 -24.35 2.31 2.40
CA LYS A 412 -24.20 0.89 2.72
C LYS A 412 -24.11 0.17 1.37
N LEU A 413 -22.89 -0.01 0.88
CA LEU A 413 -22.64 -0.84 -0.28
C LEU A 413 -22.75 -2.29 0.21
N TYR A 414 -23.81 -2.95 -0.24
CA TYR A 414 -23.97 -4.40 -0.22
C TYR A 414 -22.78 -5.11 -0.88
#